data_AF-A0AA37L0B3-F1
#
_entry.id   AF-A0AA37L0B3-F1
#
_cell.length_a   1.000
_cell.length_b   1.000
_cell.length_c   1.000
_cell.angle_alpha   90.00
_cell.angle_beta   90.00
_cell.angle_gamma   90.00
#
_symmetry.space_group_name_H-M   'P 1'
#
loop_
_entity.id
_entity.type
_entity.pdbx_description
1 polymer ?
#
loop_
_entity_poly.entity_id
_entity_poly.type
_entity_poly.pdbx_seq_one_letter_code
_entity_poly.pdbx_strand_id
1 'polypeptide(L)'
;MKKTLIALMAIAAVAPAAWSQDRIYRCGNEYTNNASQAKERGCKLVEGGNVTVVQGARPGGAPAASGGSAPSASTSPANAPRVDTNDQRARDSDARAILEAELRKAEARQAEIAKEYNNGEPQRTALELRNPQLWMERTAELKASLARADSDVAGIKRELARLPAANR
;
A
#
# COMPACT_ATOMS: atom_id res chain seq x y z
N MET A 1 -25.22 21.71 -68.18
CA MET A 1 -25.14 20.60 -67.19
C MET A 1 -24.19 21.10 -66.10
N LYS A 2 -24.54 21.78 -65.00
CA LYS A 2 -25.42 21.51 -63.83
C LYS A 2 -25.19 20.12 -63.20
N LYS A 3 -24.72 20.13 -61.94
CA LYS A 3 -24.29 19.04 -61.02
C LYS A 3 -22.80 18.72 -61.22
N THR A 4 -21.87 18.99 -60.30
CA THR A 4 -21.89 18.71 -58.85
C THR A 4 -20.91 19.62 -58.10
N LEU A 5 -21.45 20.62 -57.40
CA LEU A 5 -20.83 21.14 -56.18
C LEU A 5 -21.07 20.12 -55.05
N ILE A 6 -20.21 20.13 -54.03
CA ILE A 6 -20.38 19.48 -52.71
C ILE A 6 -19.85 18.03 -52.62
N ALA A 7 -18.58 17.91 -52.23
CA ALA A 7 -18.10 16.94 -51.24
C ALA A 7 -16.82 17.53 -50.63
N LEU A 8 -16.94 18.47 -49.68
CA LEU A 8 -16.69 18.20 -48.25
C LEU A 8 -15.30 17.59 -48.04
N MET A 9 -14.25 18.37 -47.78
CA MET A 9 -13.93 18.94 -46.46
C MET A 9 -14.11 17.89 -45.34
N ALA A 10 -13.02 17.67 -44.59
CA ALA A 10 -12.91 16.86 -43.37
C ALA A 10 -12.65 15.34 -43.52
N ILE A 11 -11.39 14.97 -43.78
CA ILE A 11 -10.80 13.78 -43.16
C ILE A 11 -10.01 14.28 -41.95
N ALA A 12 -10.72 14.58 -40.88
CA ALA A 12 -10.16 14.86 -39.57
C ALA A 12 -10.75 13.86 -38.57
N ALA A 13 -9.85 13.22 -37.84
CA ALA A 13 -10.05 12.52 -36.58
C ALA A 13 -10.92 11.26 -36.58
N VAL A 14 -10.26 10.10 -36.47
CA VAL A 14 -10.75 9.03 -35.60
C VAL A 14 -9.56 8.49 -34.79
N ALA A 15 -9.24 9.18 -33.70
CA ALA A 15 -8.59 8.55 -32.56
C ALA A 15 -9.73 8.07 -31.63
N PRO A 16 -9.75 6.81 -31.17
CA PRO A 16 -10.69 6.41 -30.14
C PRO A 16 -10.29 7.13 -28.85
N ALA A 17 -11.05 8.16 -28.52
CA ALA A 17 -10.96 8.80 -27.22
C ALA A 17 -11.53 7.82 -26.18
N ALA A 18 -10.67 7.03 -25.55
CA ALA A 18 -11.03 6.20 -24.41
C ALA A 18 -11.21 7.10 -23.18
N TRP A 19 -12.40 7.70 -23.04
CA TRP A 19 -12.81 8.42 -21.85
C TRP A 19 -13.36 7.39 -20.86
N SER A 20 -12.49 6.82 -20.04
CA SER A 20 -12.89 6.03 -18.88
C SER A 20 -13.36 6.96 -17.76
N GLN A 21 -14.55 7.52 -17.91
CA GLN A 21 -15.32 8.08 -16.78
C GLN A 21 -15.83 6.88 -15.98
N ASP A 22 -15.26 6.61 -14.80
CA ASP A 22 -15.68 5.48 -13.97
C ASP A 22 -17.11 5.73 -13.47
N ARG A 23 -18.09 5.09 -14.13
CA ARG A 23 -19.52 5.32 -13.94
C ARG A 23 -19.98 4.61 -12.67
N ILE A 24 -20.50 5.38 -11.72
CA ILE A 24 -21.02 4.85 -10.46
C ILE A 24 -22.52 4.64 -10.59
N TYR A 25 -23.00 3.47 -10.19
CA TYR A 25 -24.42 3.11 -10.22
C TYR A 25 -24.93 2.93 -8.80
N ARG A 26 -26.14 3.43 -8.52
CA ARG A 26 -26.82 3.28 -7.22
C ARG A 26 -28.00 2.32 -7.33
N CYS A 27 -27.92 1.27 -6.54
CA CYS A 27 -28.91 0.21 -6.40
C CYS A 27 -29.61 0.36 -5.05
N GLY A 28 -30.48 1.37 -4.89
CA GLY A 28 -31.09 1.68 -3.59
C GLY A 28 -30.11 2.35 -2.62
N ASN A 29 -29.47 1.58 -1.73
CA ASN A 29 -28.46 2.06 -0.77
C ASN A 29 -27.02 1.62 -1.09
N GLU A 30 -26.84 0.74 -2.09
CA GLU A 30 -25.53 0.21 -2.48
C GLU A 30 -25.00 0.94 -3.72
N TYR A 31 -23.69 1.19 -3.76
CA TYR A 31 -22.99 1.80 -4.90
C TYR A 31 -22.04 0.80 -5.53
N THR A 32 -22.03 0.72 -6.87
CA THR A 32 -21.15 -0.17 -7.63
C THR A 32 -20.53 0.56 -8.83
N ASN A 33 -19.30 0.20 -9.18
CA ASN A 33 -18.62 0.63 -10.40
C ASN A 33 -18.74 -0.40 -11.54
N ASN A 34 -19.40 -1.54 -11.30
CA ASN A 34 -19.57 -2.58 -12.32
C ASN A 34 -20.86 -2.37 -13.12
N ALA A 35 -20.70 -2.00 -14.40
CA ALA A 35 -21.81 -1.74 -15.32
C ALA A 35 -22.69 -2.97 -15.62
N SER A 36 -22.15 -4.20 -15.57
CA SER A 36 -22.95 -5.41 -15.83
C SER A 36 -23.89 -5.69 -14.65
N GLN A 37 -23.37 -5.64 -13.44
CA GLN A 37 -24.17 -5.82 -12.22
C GLN A 37 -25.21 -4.71 -12.06
N ALA A 38 -24.87 -3.48 -12.45
CA ALA A 38 -25.80 -2.36 -12.42
C ALA A 38 -26.99 -2.56 -13.38
N LYS A 39 -26.74 -3.11 -14.57
CA LYS A 39 -27.79 -3.37 -15.57
C LYS A 39 -28.72 -4.50 -15.12
N GLU A 40 -28.16 -5.57 -14.56
CA GLU A 40 -28.94 -6.71 -14.05
C GLU A 40 -29.83 -6.34 -12.86
N ARG A 41 -29.34 -5.44 -11.99
CA ARG A 41 -30.05 -5.00 -10.79
C ARG A 41 -30.89 -3.73 -11.00
N GLY A 42 -31.02 -3.23 -12.23
CA GLY A 42 -31.82 -2.05 -12.56
C GLY A 42 -31.35 -0.76 -11.87
N CYS A 43 -30.05 -0.62 -11.64
CA CYS A 43 -29.46 0.49 -10.88
C CYS A 43 -29.39 1.77 -11.71
N LYS A 44 -29.54 2.93 -11.05
CA LYS A 44 -29.48 4.25 -11.72
C LYS A 44 -28.06 4.77 -11.75
N LEU A 45 -27.65 5.35 -12.87
CA LEU A 45 -26.37 6.04 -12.99
C LEU A 45 -26.36 7.27 -12.06
N VAL A 46 -25.37 7.36 -11.20
CA VAL A 46 -25.16 8.52 -10.33
C VAL A 46 -24.15 9.42 -11.03
N GLU A 47 -24.68 10.45 -11.68
CA GLU A 47 -23.90 11.44 -12.41
C GLU A 47 -23.86 12.73 -11.57
N GLY A 48 -22.67 13.13 -11.11
CA GLY A 48 -22.45 14.47 -10.53
C GLY A 48 -22.84 14.71 -9.06
N GLY A 49 -23.14 13.69 -8.26
CA GLY A 49 -23.27 13.83 -6.80
C GLY A 49 -21.90 13.75 -6.10
N ASN A 50 -21.75 14.39 -4.95
CA ASN A 50 -20.54 14.52 -4.10
C ASN A 50 -19.86 13.18 -3.70
N VAL A 51 -19.47 12.36 -4.67
CA VAL A 51 -18.83 11.06 -4.49
C VAL A 51 -17.38 11.24 -4.86
N THR A 52 -16.53 11.41 -3.85
CA THR A 52 -15.09 11.42 -4.00
C THR A 52 -14.61 10.00 -4.28
N VAL A 53 -14.36 9.71 -5.56
CA VAL A 53 -13.72 8.45 -5.96
C VAL A 53 -12.24 8.51 -5.58
N VAL A 54 -11.89 7.88 -4.45
CA VAL A 54 -10.49 7.64 -4.12
C VAL A 54 -10.05 6.43 -4.92
N GLN A 55 -9.32 6.67 -6.01
CA GLN A 55 -8.83 5.60 -6.86
C GLN A 55 -7.80 4.76 -6.09
N GLY A 56 -8.17 3.54 -5.72
CA GLY A 56 -7.26 2.59 -5.10
C GLY A 56 -6.09 2.30 -6.03
N ALA A 57 -4.87 2.28 -5.48
CA ALA A 57 -3.67 1.90 -6.23
C ALA A 57 -3.83 0.45 -6.71
N ARG A 58 -4.16 0.28 -7.99
CA ARG A 58 -4.27 -1.04 -8.60
C ARG A 58 -2.85 -1.58 -8.78
N PRO A 59 -2.47 -2.74 -8.21
CA PRO A 59 -1.18 -3.34 -8.50
C PRO A 59 -1.12 -3.60 -10.01
N GLY A 60 -0.12 -3.02 -10.66
CA GLY A 60 0.07 -3.12 -12.10
C GLY A 60 0.12 -4.58 -12.53
N GLY A 61 -0.81 -4.97 -13.40
CA GLY A 61 -0.71 -6.22 -14.14
C GLY A 61 0.58 -6.21 -14.96
N ALA A 62 1.22 -7.38 -15.06
CA ALA A 62 2.50 -7.56 -15.74
C ALA A 62 2.50 -6.95 -17.16
N PRO A 63 3.55 -6.21 -17.55
CA PRO A 63 3.59 -5.60 -18.87
C PRO A 63 3.85 -6.66 -19.93
N ALA A 64 2.96 -6.76 -20.92
CA ALA A 64 3.34 -7.30 -22.22
C ALA A 64 4.36 -6.33 -22.83
N ALA A 65 5.52 -6.84 -23.19
CA ALA A 65 6.67 -6.07 -23.66
C ALA A 65 6.34 -5.28 -24.94
N SER A 66 6.45 -3.95 -24.87
CA SER A 66 6.91 -3.12 -25.98
C SER A 66 7.23 -1.69 -25.51
N GLY A 67 8.44 -1.22 -25.84
CA GLY A 67 8.81 0.19 -25.96
C GLY A 67 8.93 1.00 -24.67
N GLY A 68 10.14 1.42 -24.34
CA GLY A 68 10.44 2.17 -23.12
C GLY A 68 9.71 3.51 -23.01
N SER A 69 9.21 3.76 -21.80
CA SER A 69 9.03 5.09 -21.20
C SER A 69 8.95 4.88 -19.70
N ALA A 70 9.74 5.65 -18.95
CA ALA A 70 9.81 5.60 -17.49
C ALA A 70 8.41 5.74 -16.85
N PRO A 71 8.17 5.20 -15.64
CA PRO A 71 6.88 5.32 -14.99
C PRO A 71 6.61 6.79 -14.68
N SER A 72 5.66 7.40 -15.39
CA SER A 72 5.15 8.73 -15.06
C SER A 72 4.56 8.69 -13.66
N ALA A 73 5.16 9.45 -12.75
CA ALA A 73 4.60 9.71 -11.44
C ALA A 73 3.15 10.22 -11.61
N SER A 74 2.23 9.62 -10.87
CA SER A 74 0.84 10.03 -10.81
C SER A 74 0.76 11.52 -10.49
N THR A 75 0.42 12.33 -11.49
CA THR A 75 0.23 13.77 -11.32
C THR A 75 -1.01 14.00 -10.47
N SER A 76 -0.80 14.48 -9.23
CA SER A 76 -1.90 14.97 -8.38
C SER A 76 -2.72 16.03 -9.13
N PRO A 77 -4.03 16.17 -8.84
CA PRO A 77 -4.89 17.15 -9.49
C PRO A 77 -4.29 18.55 -9.44
N ALA A 78 -4.48 19.34 -10.51
CA ALA A 78 -3.86 20.66 -10.67
C ALA A 78 -4.13 21.66 -9.52
N ASN A 79 -5.16 21.40 -8.69
CA ASN A 79 -5.56 22.20 -7.53
C ASN A 79 -5.32 21.53 -6.17
N ALA A 80 -4.57 20.43 -6.10
CA ALA A 80 -4.19 19.86 -4.80
C ALA A 80 -3.22 20.82 -4.08
N PRO A 81 -3.45 21.16 -2.79
CA PRO A 81 -2.50 21.92 -2.00
C PRO A 81 -1.14 21.22 -2.04
N ARG A 82 -0.13 21.87 -2.61
CA ARG A 82 1.23 21.34 -2.61
C ARG A 82 1.79 21.51 -1.21
N VAL A 83 2.22 20.41 -0.60
CA VAL A 83 2.99 20.45 0.64
C VAL A 83 4.31 21.15 0.35
N ASP A 84 4.70 22.11 1.19
CA ASP A 84 5.98 22.79 1.04
C ASP A 84 7.15 21.80 1.21
N THR A 85 8.25 22.04 0.51
CA THR A 85 9.42 21.15 0.60
C THR A 85 10.01 21.06 2.01
N ASN A 86 9.91 22.13 2.82
CA ASN A 86 10.35 22.12 4.21
C ASN A 86 9.37 21.33 5.08
N ASP A 87 8.05 21.47 4.86
CA ASP A 87 7.03 20.69 5.56
C ASP A 87 7.18 19.19 5.27
N GLN A 88 7.49 18.83 4.03
CA GLN A 88 7.74 17.43 3.66
C GLN A 88 8.99 16.91 4.37
N ARG A 89 10.08 17.69 4.39
CA ARG A 89 11.32 17.31 5.08
C ARG A 89 11.12 17.15 6.59
N ALA A 90 10.33 18.03 7.22
CA ALA A 90 10.00 17.94 8.64
C ALA A 90 9.21 16.66 8.95
N ARG A 91 8.20 16.33 8.12
CA ARG A 91 7.45 15.08 8.25
C ARG A 91 8.32 13.84 8.08
N ASP A 92 9.23 13.86 7.12
CA ASP A 92 10.15 12.75 6.88
C ASP A 92 11.14 12.58 8.05
N SER A 93 11.61 13.68 8.66
CA SER A 93 12.46 13.61 9.86
C SER A 93 11.71 13.08 11.07
N ASP A 94 10.46 13.50 11.27
CA ASP A 94 9.61 13.01 12.37
C ASP A 94 9.31 11.52 12.19
N ALA A 95 8.95 11.09 10.97
CA ALA A 95 8.72 9.69 10.65
C ALA A 95 9.97 8.84 10.92
N ARG A 96 11.16 9.32 10.53
CA ARG A 96 12.43 8.64 10.84
C ARG A 96 12.66 8.55 12.35
N ALA A 97 12.48 9.64 13.09
CA ALA A 97 12.68 9.66 14.54
C ALA A 97 11.75 8.69 15.27
N ILE A 98 10.48 8.60 14.85
CA ILE A 98 9.51 7.64 15.39
C ILE A 98 9.95 6.20 15.11
N LEU A 99 10.31 5.88 13.86
CA LEU A 99 10.75 4.53 13.50
C LEU A 99 12.05 4.13 14.22
N GLU A 100 12.97 5.06 14.45
CA GLU A 100 14.17 4.81 15.25
C GLU A 100 13.84 4.54 16.73
N ALA A 101 12.87 5.26 17.31
CA ALA A 101 12.42 5.00 18.67
C ALA A 101 11.75 3.62 18.80
N GLU A 102 10.88 3.27 17.85
CA GLU A 102 10.27 1.94 17.76
C GLU A 102 11.33 0.85 17.55
N LEU A 103 12.35 1.11 16.72
CA LEU A 103 13.45 0.18 16.51
C LEU A 103 14.18 -0.11 17.83
N ARG A 104 14.55 0.93 18.59
CA ARG A 104 15.23 0.75 19.89
C ARG A 104 14.37 -0.07 20.86
N LYS A 105 13.06 0.16 20.88
CA LYS A 105 12.11 -0.60 21.72
C LYS A 105 11.98 -2.06 21.27
N ALA A 106 11.95 -2.31 19.96
CA ALA A 106 11.90 -3.65 19.39
C ALA A 106 13.19 -4.44 19.68
N GLU A 107 14.36 -3.82 19.47
CA GLU A 107 15.67 -4.40 19.78
C GLU A 107 15.83 -4.67 21.28
N ALA A 108 15.34 -3.80 22.16
CA ALA A 108 15.33 -4.05 23.59
C ALA A 108 14.49 -5.28 23.95
N ARG A 109 13.28 -5.41 23.37
CA ARG A 109 12.41 -6.57 23.61
C ARG A 109 13.03 -7.86 23.08
N GLN A 110 13.63 -7.81 21.88
CA GLN A 110 14.37 -8.93 21.29
C GLN A 110 15.52 -9.35 22.21
N ALA A 111 16.29 -8.40 22.74
CA ALA A 111 17.41 -8.67 23.63
C ALA A 111 16.97 -9.32 24.95
N GLU A 112 15.86 -8.88 25.54
CA GLU A 112 15.32 -9.51 26.76
C GLU A 112 14.87 -10.96 26.50
N ILE A 113 14.16 -11.22 25.40
CA ILE A 113 13.78 -12.59 25.01
C ILE A 113 15.01 -13.45 24.72
N ALA A 114 16.01 -12.90 24.02
CA ALA A 114 17.25 -13.60 23.71
C ALA A 114 18.04 -13.98 24.98
N LYS A 115 18.06 -13.09 25.99
CA LYS A 115 18.65 -13.39 27.31
C LYS A 115 17.92 -14.52 28.01
N GLU A 116 16.59 -14.50 28.03
CA GLU A 116 15.80 -15.58 28.65
C GLU A 116 15.97 -16.90 27.89
N TYR A 117 15.98 -16.85 26.56
CA TYR A 117 16.20 -18.02 25.71
C TYR A 117 17.58 -18.64 25.92
N ASN A 118 18.58 -17.83 26.27
CA ASN A 118 19.93 -18.25 26.64
C ASN A 118 20.51 -19.31 25.69
N ASN A 119 20.58 -18.99 24.39
CA ASN A 119 21.06 -19.89 23.33
C ASN A 119 20.34 -21.26 23.25
N GLY A 120 19.08 -21.33 23.69
CA GLY A 120 18.30 -22.57 23.70
C GLY A 120 18.37 -23.33 25.02
N GLU A 121 19.06 -22.79 26.02
CA GLU A 121 19.17 -23.36 27.36
C GLU A 121 18.57 -22.40 28.41
N PRO A 122 17.25 -22.10 28.34
CA PRO A 122 16.61 -21.24 29.33
C PRO A 122 16.71 -21.89 30.71
N GLN A 123 17.02 -21.08 31.73
CA GLN A 123 17.19 -21.55 33.10
C GLN A 123 15.92 -22.26 33.58
N ARG A 124 16.07 -23.49 34.07
CA ARG A 124 14.93 -24.32 34.48
C ARG A 124 14.34 -23.85 35.80
N THR A 125 13.02 -23.79 35.86
CA THR A 125 12.30 -23.52 37.12
C THR A 125 12.13 -24.81 37.94
N ALA A 126 11.87 -24.69 39.25
CA ALA A 126 11.68 -25.86 40.12
C ALA A 126 10.53 -26.79 39.65
N LEU A 127 9.48 -26.22 39.03
CA LEU A 127 8.37 -27.00 38.45
C LEU A 127 8.80 -27.78 37.20
N GLU A 128 9.66 -27.19 36.37
CA GLU A 128 10.20 -27.80 35.16
C GLU A 128 11.18 -28.94 35.46
N LEU A 129 11.88 -28.92 36.60
CA LEU A 129 12.67 -30.07 37.04
C LEU A 129 11.79 -31.29 37.32
N ARG A 130 10.55 -31.07 37.77
CA ARG A 130 9.58 -32.14 38.03
C ARG A 130 8.84 -32.58 36.78
N ASN A 131 8.71 -31.71 35.79
CA ASN A 131 8.08 -32.00 34.51
C ASN A 131 8.92 -31.46 33.33
N PRO A 132 9.76 -32.31 32.72
CA PRO A 132 10.61 -31.94 31.58
C PRO A 132 9.84 -31.44 30.35
N GLN A 133 8.58 -31.86 30.18
CA GLN A 133 7.77 -31.46 29.03
C GLN A 133 7.49 -29.96 29.02
N LEU A 134 7.22 -29.38 30.20
CA LEU A 134 6.99 -27.94 30.34
C LEU A 134 8.21 -27.12 29.91
N TRP A 135 9.41 -27.63 30.19
CA TRP A 135 10.65 -26.98 29.78
C TRP A 135 10.80 -26.98 28.25
N MET A 136 10.49 -28.11 27.59
CA MET A 136 10.52 -28.20 26.13
C MET A 136 9.53 -27.23 25.48
N GLU A 137 8.31 -27.16 26.02
CA GLU A 137 7.26 -26.25 25.55
C GLU A 137 7.64 -24.78 25.73
N ARG A 138 8.13 -24.38 26.91
CA ARG A 138 8.60 -23.01 27.15
C ARG A 138 9.78 -22.65 26.26
N THR A 139 10.74 -23.57 26.07
CA THR A 139 11.88 -23.33 25.18
C THR A 139 11.44 -23.13 23.73
N ALA A 140 10.45 -23.90 23.28
CA ALA A 140 9.85 -23.73 21.95
C ALA A 140 9.11 -22.38 21.84
N GLU A 141 8.36 -21.98 22.87
CA GLU A 141 7.66 -20.68 22.91
C GLU A 141 8.63 -19.49 22.92
N LEU A 142 9.72 -19.57 23.70
CA LEU A 142 10.77 -18.55 23.70
C LEU A 142 11.43 -18.42 22.33
N LYS A 143 11.72 -19.55 21.66
CA LYS A 143 12.24 -19.56 20.29
C LYS A 143 11.26 -18.93 19.30
N ALA A 144 9.97 -19.26 19.40
CA ALA A 144 8.94 -18.67 18.53
C ALA A 144 8.76 -17.17 18.78
N SER A 145 8.84 -16.75 20.04
CA SER A 145 8.78 -15.34 20.43
C SER A 145 9.99 -14.56 19.94
N LEU A 146 11.19 -15.15 20.00
CA LEU A 146 12.40 -14.56 19.44
C LEU A 146 12.27 -14.38 17.92
N ALA A 147 11.79 -15.38 17.20
CA ALA A 147 11.58 -15.30 15.75
C ALA A 147 10.58 -14.19 15.35
N ARG A 148 9.52 -13.98 16.15
CA ARG A 148 8.59 -12.86 15.97
C ARG A 148 9.29 -11.51 16.19
N ALA A 149 10.05 -11.38 17.27
CA ALA A 149 10.82 -10.16 17.57
C ALA A 149 11.86 -9.84 16.49
N ASP A 150 12.55 -10.85 15.96
CA ASP A 150 13.49 -10.72 14.84
C ASP A 150 12.79 -10.18 13.58
N SER A 151 11.59 -10.69 13.29
CA SER A 151 10.78 -10.22 12.17
C SER A 151 10.34 -8.75 12.34
N ASP A 152 9.96 -8.35 13.55
CA ASP A 152 9.59 -6.95 13.86
C ASP A 152 10.78 -6.01 13.64
N VAL A 153 11.96 -6.35 14.19
CA VAL A 153 13.20 -5.58 14.00
C VAL A 153 13.56 -5.49 12.52
N ALA A 154 13.51 -6.60 11.79
CA ALA A 154 13.78 -6.62 10.37
C ALA A 154 12.76 -5.78 9.57
N GLY A 155 11.48 -5.80 9.97
CA GLY A 155 10.42 -4.99 9.39
C GLY A 155 10.69 -3.49 9.54
N ILE A 156 10.95 -3.04 10.76
CA ILE A 156 11.24 -1.63 11.04
C ILE A 156 12.51 -1.17 10.30
N LYS A 157 13.56 -1.99 10.26
CA LYS A 157 14.78 -1.70 9.49
C LYS A 157 14.50 -1.51 7.99
N ARG A 158 13.59 -2.30 7.41
CA ARG A 158 13.17 -2.12 6.00
C ARG A 158 12.42 -0.81 5.79
N GLU A 159 11.52 -0.43 6.70
CA GLU A 159 10.80 0.85 6.59
C GLU A 159 11.75 2.05 6.76
N LEU A 160 12.71 1.98 7.68
CA LEU A 160 13.77 2.99 7.80
C LEU A 160 14.61 3.13 6.54
N ALA A 161 14.92 2.01 5.87
CA ALA A 161 15.66 2.00 4.61
C ALA A 161 14.86 2.55 3.41
N ARG A 162 13.52 2.53 3.49
CA ARG A 162 12.64 3.11 2.46
C ARG A 162 12.53 4.62 2.59
N LEU A 163 12.69 5.18 3.78
CA LEU A 163 12.68 6.62 3.97
C LEU A 163 13.84 7.25 3.20
N PRO A 164 13.63 8.39 2.52
CA PRO A 164 14.67 9.06 1.76
C PRO A 164 15.87 9.31 2.67
N ALA A 165 17.08 8.95 2.20
CA ALA A 165 18.30 9.23 2.93
C ALA A 165 18.28 10.71 3.34
N ALA A 166 18.61 11.00 4.60
CA ALA A 166 18.81 12.39 5.01
C ALA A 166 19.94 12.93 4.14
N ASN A 167 19.57 13.62 3.06
CA ASN A 167 20.53 14.21 2.13
C ASN A 167 21.37 15.17 2.97
N ARG A 168 22.62 14.78 3.18
CA ARG A 168 23.57 15.44 4.07
C ARG A 168 24.11 16.69 3.41
#